data_AF-A0A920UHP7-F1
#
_entry.id   AF-A0A920UHP7-F1
#
_cell.length_a   1.000
_cell.length_b   1.000
_cell.length_c   1.000
_cell.angle_alpha   90.00
_cell.angle_beta   90.00
_cell.angle_gamma   90.00
#
_symmetry.space_group_name_H-M   'P 1'
#
loop_
_entity.id
_entity.type
_entity.pdbx_description
1 polymer ?
#
loop_
_entity_poly.entity_id
_entity_poly.type
_entity_poly.pdbx_seq_one_letter_code
_entity_poly.pdbx_strand_id
1 'polypeptide(L)' 'MVGRHAHADQYRASDFTVPGAGTLKMTFTPEDGGEPLEWVINEFEGSGIGLGMYNTDESIPILRVPA' A
#
# COMPACT_ATOMS: atom_id res chain seq x y z
N MET A 1 -14.87 -4.09 24.34
CA MET A 1 -14.23 -5.14 23.53
C MET A 1 -13.40 -4.46 22.47
N VAL A 2 -12.11 -4.81 22.33
CA VAL A 2 -11.27 -4.36 21.21
C VAL A 2 -11.28 -5.48 20.17
N GLY A 3 -11.97 -5.26 19.05
CA GLY A 3 -11.89 -6.16 17.90
C GLY A 3 -10.57 -5.93 17.18
N ARG A 4 -9.58 -6.80 17.38
CA ARG A 4 -8.31 -6.73 16.67
C ARG A 4 -8.51 -7.35 15.29
N HIS A 5 -8.48 -6.51 14.24
CA HIS A 5 -8.26 -7.00 12.88
C HIS A 5 -6.79 -7.42 12.77
N ALA A 6 -6.55 -8.71 12.52
CA ALA A 6 -5.23 -9.35 12.60
C ALA A 6 -4.77 -9.90 11.24
N HIS A 7 -5.17 -9.25 10.15
CA HIS A 7 -4.78 -9.62 8.80
C HIS A 7 -4.19 -8.43 8.05
N ALA A 8 -3.02 -8.65 7.45
CA ALA A 8 -2.27 -7.68 6.66
C ALA A 8 -1.88 -6.40 7.44
N ASP A 9 -2.16 -5.22 6.89
CA ASP A 9 -1.75 -3.92 7.44
C ASP A 9 -0.25 -3.92 7.83
N GLN A 10 0.10 -3.42 9.01
CA GLN A 10 1.50 -3.26 9.42
C GLN A 10 2.23 -4.59 9.60
N TYR A 11 1.48 -5.69 9.79
CA TYR A 11 2.04 -7.01 10.09
C TYR A 11 2.53 -7.76 8.85
N ARG A 12 2.17 -7.28 7.65
CA ARG A 12 2.67 -7.77 6.35
C ARG A 12 3.05 -6.62 5.43
N ALA A 13 3.40 -5.48 6.01
CA ALA A 13 3.88 -4.34 5.26
C ALA A 13 5.28 -4.62 4.71
N SER A 14 5.59 -4.01 3.57
CA SER A 14 6.95 -3.94 3.06
C SER A 14 7.50 -2.55 3.35
N ASP A 15 8.60 -2.49 4.10
CA ASP A 15 9.34 -1.26 4.38
C ASP A 15 10.73 -1.30 3.75
N PHE A 16 11.21 -0.14 3.34
CA PHE A 16 12.55 0.00 2.75
C PHE A 16 13.09 1.42 2.90
N THR A 17 14.41 1.53 2.87
CA THR A 17 15.11 2.82 2.86
C THR A 17 15.14 3.39 1.45
N VAL A 18 14.75 4.66 1.31
CA VAL A 18 14.94 5.46 0.09
C VAL A 18 16.31 6.14 0.20
N PRO A 19 17.27 5.85 -0.71
CA PRO A 19 18.66 6.28 -0.52
C PRO A 19 18.92 7.75 -0.81
N GLY A 20 18.00 8.44 -1.50
CA GLY A 20 18.18 9.84 -1.92
C GLY A 20 17.00 10.37 -2.71
N ALA A 21 17.20 11.51 -3.38
CA ALA A 21 16.14 12.18 -4.13
C ALA A 21 15.59 11.30 -5.28
N GLY A 22 14.28 11.35 -5.50
CA GLY A 22 13.59 10.59 -6.53
C GLY A 22 12.10 10.43 -6.29
N THR A 23 11.38 9.89 -7.27
CA THR A 23 9.93 9.66 -7.17
C THR A 23 9.63 8.25 -6.68
N LEU A 24 8.88 8.14 -5.59
CA LEU A 24 8.32 6.89 -5.13
C LEU A 24 6.93 6.69 -5.76
N LYS A 25 6.76 5.58 -6.49
CA LYS A 25 5.49 5.17 -7.09
C LYS A 25 5.00 3.85 -6.53
N MET A 26 3.68 3.67 -6.56
CA MET A 26 3.01 2.39 -6.38
C MET A 26 2.38 1.98 -7.70
N THR A 27 2.59 0.74 -8.11
CA THR A 27 2.03 0.19 -9.35
C THR A 27 1.26 -1.08 -9.04
N PHE A 28 0.04 -1.19 -9.57
CA PHE A 28 -0.74 -2.42 -9.58
C PHE A 28 -0.85 -2.93 -11.01
N THR A 29 -0.48 -4.20 -11.22
CA THR A 29 -0.56 -4.88 -12.51
C THR A 29 -1.73 -5.87 -12.47
N PRO A 30 -2.82 -5.61 -13.21
CA PRO A 30 -3.93 -6.55 -13.32
C PRO A 30 -3.49 -7.88 -13.95
N GLU A 31 -3.94 -9.01 -13.41
CA GLU A 31 -3.64 -10.34 -13.98
C GLU A 31 -4.37 -10.60 -15.31
N ASP A 32 -5.47 -9.88 -15.56
CA ASP A 32 -6.26 -9.99 -16.78
C ASP A 32 -5.61 -9.32 -18.01
N GLY A 33 -4.40 -8.76 -17.83
CA GLY A 33 -3.66 -8.07 -18.88
C GLY A 33 -4.14 -6.64 -19.14
N GLY A 34 -4.98 -6.08 -18.27
CA GLY A 34 -5.33 -4.67 -18.29
C GLY A 34 -4.12 -3.75 -18.06
N GLU A 35 -4.29 -2.47 -18.40
CA GLU A 35 -3.26 -1.45 -18.19
C GLU A 35 -2.87 -1.34 -16.71
N PRO A 36 -1.57 -1.25 -16.36
CA PRO A 36 -1.15 -1.03 -14.99
C PRO A 36 -1.70 0.28 -14.44
N LEU A 37 -2.14 0.25 -13.18
CA LEU A 37 -2.49 1.46 -12.45
C LEU A 37 -1.24 1.97 -11.73
N GLU A 38 -0.89 3.24 -11.93
CA GLU A 38 0.24 3.88 -11.26
C GLU A 38 -0.21 5.06 -10.42
N TRP A 39 0.34 5.16 -9.21
CA TRP A 39 0.16 6.31 -8.32
C TRP A 39 1.51 6.82 -7.85
N VAL A 40 1.73 8.14 -7.98
CA VAL A 40 2.86 8.81 -7.32
C VAL A 40 2.52 8.97 -5.85
N ILE A 41 3.35 8.38 -4.99
CA ILE A 41 3.17 8.45 -3.54
C ILE A 41 3.86 9.68 -2.98
N ASN A 42 5.11 9.93 -3.40
CA ASN A 42 5.88 11.08 -2.96
C ASN A 42 7.04 11.38 -3.92
N GLU A 43 7.50 12.63 -3.92
CA GLU A 43 8.78 13.05 -4.49
C GLU A 43 9.74 13.38 -3.35
N PHE A 44 10.80 12.57 -3.23
CA PHE A 44 11.83 12.76 -2.21
C PHE A 44 12.87 13.75 -2.71
N GLU A 45 13.24 14.71 -1.85
CA GLU A 45 14.39 15.61 -2.09
C GLU A 45 15.70 15.05 -1.48
N GLY A 46 15.62 13.97 -0.70
CA GLY A 46 16.74 13.37 0.04
C GLY A 46 16.39 11.96 0.54
N SER A 47 17.25 11.39 1.38
CA SER A 47 17.01 10.04 1.92
C SER A 47 15.79 9.99 2.83
N GLY A 48 15.17 8.82 2.92
CA GLY A 48 13.96 8.60 3.71
C GLY A 48 13.57 7.13 3.82
N ILE A 49 12.31 6.89 4.13
CA ILE A 49 11.72 5.54 4.22
C ILE A 49 10.41 5.48 3.45
N GLY A 50 10.13 4.32 2.86
CA GLY A 50 8.84 4.00 2.26
C GLY A 50 8.17 2.84 2.99
N LEU A 51 6.84 2.87 3.09
CA LEU A 51 6.04 1.81 3.69
C LEU A 51 4.83 1.52 2.79
N GLY A 52 4.70 0.28 2.32
CA GLY A 52 3.54 -0.20 1.59
C GLY A 52 2.72 -1.16 2.44
N MET A 53 1.42 -0.93 2.53
CA MET A 53 0.47 -1.76 3.27
C MET A 53 -0.69 -2.13 2.35
N TYR A 54 -1.30 -3.30 2.58
CA TYR A 54 -2.48 -3.74 1.84
C TYR A 54 -3.45 -4.44 2.77
N ASN A 55 -4.69 -4.60 2.31
CA ASN A 55 -5.67 -5.49 2.91
C ASN A 55 -6.59 -6.06 1.82
N THR A 56 -7.42 -7.04 2.16
CA THR A 56 -8.33 -7.70 1.19
C THR A 56 -9.77 -7.65 1.66
N ASP A 57 -10.71 -7.55 0.71
CA ASP A 57 -12.15 -7.51 0.98
C ASP A 57 -12.62 -8.74 1.78
N GLU A 58 -12.09 -9.93 1.50
CA GLU A 58 -12.41 -11.16 2.23
C GLU A 58 -12.08 -11.08 3.73
N SER A 59 -11.06 -10.29 4.07
CA SER A 59 -10.61 -10.14 5.45
C SER A 59 -11.33 -9.02 6.20
N ILE A 60 -12.05 -8.12 5.50
CA ILE A 60 -12.78 -7.00 6.09
C ILE A 60 -14.27 -7.06 5.71
N PRO A 61 -15.10 -7.84 6.44
CA PRO A 61 -16.54 -7.90 6.16
C PRO A 61 -17.28 -6.60 6.50
N ILE A 62 -16.68 -5.69 7.28
CA ILE A 62 -17.41 -4.67 8.05
C ILE A 62 -17.09 -3.20 7.69
N LEU A 63 -16.15 -2.93 6.77
CA LEU A 63 -15.79 -1.57 6.33
C LEU A 63 -16.21 -1.28 4.88
N ARG A 64 -17.35 -1.81 4.43
CA ARG A 64 -18.04 -1.17 3.29
C ARG A 64 -18.57 0.18 3.75
N VAL A 65 -17.76 1.22 3.63
CA VAL A 65 -18.30 2.59 3.54
C VAL A 65 -18.99 2.65 2.17
N PRO A 66 -20.30 2.94 2.11
CA PRO A 66 -20.97 3.11 0.82
C PRO A 66 -20.28 4.26 0.07
N ALA A 67 -20.03 4.02 -1.22
CA ALA A 67 -19.48 4.99 -2.15
C ALA A 67 -20.31 6.28 -2.21
#